data_AF-A0A3R6UST7-F1
#
_entry.id   AF-A0A3R6UST7-F1
#
_cell.length_a   1.000
_cell.length_b   1.000
_cell.length_c   1.000
_cell.angle_alpha   90.00
_cell.angle_beta   90.00
_cell.angle_gamma   90.00
#
_symmetry.space_group_name_H-M   'P 1'
#
loop_
_entity.id
_entity.type
_entity.pdbx_description
1 polymer ?
#
loop_
_entity_poly.entity_id
_entity_poly.type
_entity_poly.pdbx_seq_one_letter_code
_entity_poly.pdbx_strand_id
1 'polypeptide(L)'
;MKKNRTLIILLAVSTSLLISSCQKSDKTEANRIVSTKASLEESVEDTAADKSEESAADKTGITDSFKLQYKIGLSKGNTEGMEIYSSCSFTYDEKEFVVSTLVPKDMLEQGELMLDDQGHVLIQIVCQNDSYILFDDTVQLGIPEADVWTDEQDNLHVVLRDIRTAKYQVTDFIYDSENKEWVGSDLLHADGINYMGTIGK
;
A
#
# COMPACT_ATOMS: atom_id res chain seq x y z
N MET A 1 10.88 50.22 -38.63
CA MET A 1 9.49 49.76 -38.40
C MET A 1 9.20 49.74 -36.90
N LYS A 2 7.94 49.87 -36.46
CA LYS A 2 7.58 49.80 -35.02
C LYS A 2 7.45 48.33 -34.60
N LYS A 3 7.99 47.96 -33.43
CA LYS A 3 7.88 46.61 -32.84
C LYS A 3 6.76 46.63 -31.80
N ASN A 4 5.64 45.96 -32.11
CA ASN A 4 4.47 45.94 -31.23
C ASN A 4 4.80 45.19 -29.92
N ARG A 5 4.31 45.70 -28.80
CA ARG A 5 4.31 45.01 -27.49
C ARG A 5 2.93 44.41 -27.26
N THR A 6 2.82 43.09 -27.32
CA THR A 6 1.60 42.38 -26.92
C THR A 6 1.51 42.36 -25.41
N LEU A 7 0.40 42.85 -24.85
CA LEU A 7 0.12 42.81 -23.42
C LEU A 7 -0.71 41.54 -23.14
N ILE A 8 -0.17 40.61 -22.37
CA ILE A 8 -0.92 39.43 -21.91
C ILE A 8 -1.60 39.79 -20.59
N ILE A 9 -2.92 39.64 -20.54
CA ILE A 9 -3.74 39.89 -19.35
C ILE A 9 -3.83 38.57 -18.57
N LEU A 10 -3.30 38.56 -17.35
CA LEU A 10 -3.51 37.45 -16.42
C LEU A 10 -4.93 37.57 -15.83
N LEU A 11 -5.77 36.57 -16.06
CA LEU A 11 -7.07 36.44 -15.41
C LEU A 11 -6.90 35.66 -14.10
N ALA A 12 -7.37 36.25 -12.99
CA ALA A 12 -7.15 35.73 -11.64
C ALA A 12 -8.20 34.70 -11.22
N VAL A 13 -7.82 33.86 -10.25
CA VAL A 13 -8.59 32.72 -9.71
C VAL A 13 -9.76 33.18 -8.82
N SER A 14 -10.86 32.43 -8.85
CA SER A 14 -11.80 32.36 -7.72
C SER A 14 -12.47 30.97 -7.64
N THR A 15 -11.88 30.05 -6.88
CA THR A 15 -12.51 28.79 -6.47
C THR A 15 -13.37 29.02 -5.22
N SER A 16 -14.68 28.82 -5.34
CA SER A 16 -15.63 28.99 -4.23
C SER A 16 -15.87 27.68 -3.47
N LEU A 17 -15.08 27.43 -2.44
CA LEU A 17 -15.35 26.37 -1.45
C LEU A 17 -16.54 26.74 -0.57
N LEU A 18 -17.67 26.03 -0.72
CA LEU A 18 -18.82 26.16 0.17
C LEU A 18 -18.78 25.06 1.25
N ILE A 19 -18.29 25.43 2.44
CA ILE A 19 -18.31 24.57 3.62
C ILE A 19 -19.71 24.68 4.26
N SER A 20 -20.50 23.60 4.21
CA SER A 20 -21.73 23.48 4.98
C SER A 20 -21.51 22.55 6.18
N SER A 21 -22.01 22.95 7.34
CA SER A 21 -21.84 22.23 8.61
C SER A 21 -23.20 21.96 9.26
N CYS A 22 -23.19 21.21 10.36
CA CYS A 22 -24.34 20.64 11.08
C CYS A 22 -25.01 19.43 10.37
N GLN A 23 -25.60 18.48 11.10
CA GLN A 23 -25.93 18.49 12.54
C GLN A 23 -25.80 17.13 13.23
N LYS A 24 -25.53 17.15 14.55
CA LYS A 24 -25.45 15.97 15.43
C LYS A 24 -26.85 15.53 15.87
N SER A 25 -27.08 14.22 15.99
CA SER A 25 -28.25 13.65 16.69
C SER A 25 -27.90 12.35 17.44
N ASP A 26 -27.80 12.43 18.78
CA ASP A 26 -27.70 11.24 19.63
C ASP A 26 -29.08 10.62 19.86
N LYS A 27 -29.22 9.29 19.67
CA LYS A 27 -30.27 8.49 20.33
C LYS A 27 -29.78 7.08 20.69
N THR A 28 -29.75 6.83 21.99
CA THR A 28 -30.12 5.62 22.75
C THR A 28 -31.05 4.67 21.96
N GLU A 29 -31.03 3.34 22.13
CA GLU A 29 -30.72 2.57 23.35
C GLU A 29 -30.23 1.12 23.07
N ALA A 30 -29.87 0.39 24.14
CA ALA A 30 -29.17 -0.90 24.10
C ALA A 30 -30.01 -2.10 23.64
N ASN A 31 -29.34 -3.17 23.20
CA ASN A 31 -29.86 -4.53 23.42
C ASN A 31 -28.77 -5.58 23.74
N ARG A 32 -28.54 -5.76 25.04
CA ARG A 32 -28.29 -7.02 25.76
C ARG A 32 -27.67 -8.20 24.97
N ILE A 33 -26.39 -8.46 25.21
CA ILE A 33 -25.77 -9.77 24.96
C ILE A 33 -26.47 -10.83 25.85
N VAL A 34 -26.90 -11.95 25.27
CA VAL A 34 -27.31 -13.16 26.00
C VAL A 34 -26.38 -14.29 25.60
N SER A 35 -25.42 -14.61 26.48
CA SER A 35 -24.58 -15.80 26.32
C SER A 35 -25.32 -17.03 26.86
N THR A 36 -25.77 -17.89 25.96
CA THR A 36 -26.44 -19.15 26.33
C THR A 36 -25.39 -20.25 26.51
N LYS A 37 -24.77 -20.31 27.69
CA LYS A 37 -23.88 -21.42 28.07
C LYS A 37 -24.72 -22.57 28.64
N ALA A 38 -24.61 -23.77 28.06
CA ALA A 38 -25.24 -24.99 28.57
C ALA A 38 -24.18 -25.96 29.11
N SER A 39 -24.53 -26.65 30.21
CA SER A 39 -23.76 -27.71 30.87
C SER A 39 -23.67 -28.99 30.00
N LEU A 40 -22.61 -29.81 30.07
CA LEU A 40 -22.28 -30.79 31.15
C LEU A 40 -23.45 -31.75 31.47
N GLU A 41 -23.32 -33.07 31.56
CA GLU A 41 -22.21 -34.05 31.40
C GLU A 41 -22.82 -35.37 30.82
N GLU A 42 -22.31 -36.62 30.82
CA GLU A 42 -21.27 -37.35 31.57
C GLU A 42 -20.89 -38.68 30.83
N SER A 43 -19.85 -39.40 31.28
CA SER A 43 -19.62 -40.87 31.13
C SER A 43 -19.21 -41.46 29.75
N VAL A 44 -18.35 -42.49 29.62
CA VAL A 44 -17.41 -43.17 30.57
C VAL A 44 -16.29 -43.92 29.80
N GLU A 45 -15.14 -44.15 30.48
CA GLU A 45 -13.99 -45.09 30.32
C GLU A 45 -13.85 -46.05 29.10
N ASP A 46 -12.67 -46.55 28.69
CA ASP A 46 -11.23 -46.23 28.93
C ASP A 46 -10.37 -47.16 28.00
N THR A 47 -9.10 -46.82 27.70
CA THR A 47 -7.95 -47.72 27.36
C THR A 47 -6.70 -46.87 27.03
N ALA A 48 -5.51 -47.35 27.44
CA ALA A 48 -4.28 -46.54 27.56
C ALA A 48 -3.21 -46.69 26.46
N ALA A 49 -2.11 -45.92 26.62
CA ALA A 49 -0.88 -45.78 25.80
C ALA A 49 -0.99 -44.84 24.56
N ASP A 50 0.05 -44.12 24.13
CA ASP A 50 1.47 -44.05 24.56
C ASP A 50 1.97 -42.57 24.64
N LYS A 51 3.26 -42.35 24.92
CA LYS A 51 3.87 -41.03 25.23
C LYS A 51 3.93 -40.05 24.05
N SER A 52 3.85 -38.76 24.38
CA SER A 52 4.92 -37.81 24.04
C SER A 52 4.93 -36.62 25.03
N GLU A 53 6.13 -36.16 25.39
CA GLU A 53 6.33 -34.84 26.00
C GLU A 53 6.61 -33.85 24.88
N GLU A 54 5.85 -32.76 24.75
CA GLU A 54 6.38 -31.52 24.16
C GLU A 54 5.71 -30.29 24.77
N SER A 55 6.51 -29.39 25.31
CA SER A 55 6.04 -28.14 25.91
C SER A 55 5.82 -27.10 24.81
N ALA A 56 4.57 -26.96 24.34
CA ALA A 56 4.15 -25.94 23.38
C ALA A 56 4.14 -24.52 23.99
N ALA A 57 5.33 -24.03 24.36
CA ALA A 57 5.61 -22.61 24.49
C ALA A 57 5.70 -22.04 23.06
N ASP A 58 4.54 -21.87 22.42
CA ASP A 58 4.47 -21.36 21.06
C ASP A 58 5.07 -19.95 21.01
N LYS A 59 5.96 -19.74 20.05
CA LYS A 59 6.80 -18.55 20.00
C LYS A 59 6.09 -17.54 19.13
N THR A 60 5.84 -16.34 19.67
CA THR A 60 5.53 -15.17 18.84
C THR A 60 6.71 -14.89 17.92
N GLY A 61 6.65 -15.49 16.73
CA GLY A 61 7.72 -15.55 15.75
C GLY A 61 7.96 -14.23 15.01
N ILE A 62 8.30 -13.18 15.76
CA ILE A 62 9.08 -12.07 15.19
C ILE A 62 10.48 -12.64 14.97
N THR A 63 10.67 -13.32 13.85
CA THR A 63 11.95 -13.90 13.45
C THR A 63 12.99 -12.81 13.23
N ASP A 64 14.23 -13.06 13.65
CA ASP A 64 15.35 -12.16 13.39
C ASP A 64 15.42 -11.77 11.90
N SER A 65 15.78 -10.52 11.66
CA SER A 65 15.52 -9.82 10.40
C SER A 65 16.23 -10.44 9.20
N PHE A 66 15.48 -11.18 8.38
CA PHE A 66 15.83 -11.42 6.97
C PHE A 66 15.71 -10.10 6.19
N LYS A 67 16.73 -9.25 6.28
CA LYS A 67 16.82 -8.02 5.50
C LYS A 67 17.17 -8.37 4.05
N LEU A 68 16.18 -8.86 3.30
CA LEU A 68 16.26 -9.01 1.85
C LEU A 68 16.59 -7.66 1.24
N GLN A 69 17.55 -7.66 0.31
CA GLN A 69 17.91 -6.48 -0.45
C GLN A 69 17.51 -6.68 -1.91
N TYR A 70 16.83 -5.68 -2.45
CA TYR A 70 16.35 -5.65 -3.82
C TYR A 70 17.15 -4.60 -4.60
N LYS A 71 17.47 -4.86 -5.86
CA LYS A 71 18.04 -3.89 -6.79
C LYS A 71 17.11 -3.76 -7.99
N ILE A 72 16.38 -2.66 -8.05
CA ILE A 72 15.47 -2.34 -9.15
C ILE A 72 16.20 -1.39 -10.10
N GLY A 73 16.80 -1.95 -11.15
CA GLY A 73 17.36 -1.18 -12.26
C GLY A 73 16.26 -0.69 -13.22
N LEU A 74 16.67 -0.09 -14.32
CA LEU A 74 15.77 0.42 -15.37
C LEU A 74 14.89 -0.71 -15.96
N SER A 75 13.59 -0.63 -15.71
CA SER A 75 12.58 -1.58 -16.15
C SER A 75 11.33 -0.86 -16.65
N LYS A 76 10.99 -1.05 -17.94
CA LYS A 76 9.62 -0.85 -18.42
C LYS A 76 8.88 -2.15 -18.18
N GLY A 77 8.09 -2.20 -17.11
CA GLY A 77 7.15 -3.29 -16.85
C GLY A 77 6.11 -3.39 -17.97
N ASN A 78 5.33 -4.47 -17.99
CA ASN A 78 4.29 -4.61 -19.00
C ASN A 78 3.07 -3.75 -18.65
N THR A 79 3.10 -2.47 -19.04
CA THR A 79 1.98 -1.54 -18.87
C THR A 79 0.95 -1.61 -20.01
N GLU A 80 1.01 -2.62 -20.90
CA GLU A 80 -0.04 -2.84 -21.89
C GLU A 80 -1.32 -3.35 -21.21
N GLY A 81 -2.47 -2.78 -21.57
CA GLY A 81 -3.76 -3.06 -20.90
C GLY A 81 -3.96 -2.33 -19.57
N MET A 82 -2.92 -1.69 -19.02
CA MET A 82 -2.96 -1.01 -17.72
C MET A 82 -3.41 0.45 -17.80
N GLU A 83 -3.94 0.97 -16.68
CA GLU A 83 -4.28 2.37 -16.46
C GLU A 83 -3.89 2.81 -15.04
N ILE A 84 -3.66 4.11 -14.84
CA ILE A 84 -3.24 4.66 -13.55
C ILE A 84 -4.46 4.80 -12.64
N TYR A 85 -4.47 4.07 -11.53
CA TYR A 85 -5.48 4.19 -10.48
C TYR A 85 -5.18 5.38 -9.56
N SER A 86 -3.93 5.52 -9.14
CA SER A 86 -3.47 6.59 -8.26
C SER A 86 -2.02 6.98 -8.56
N SER A 87 -1.64 8.22 -8.26
CA SER A 87 -0.26 8.68 -8.43
C SER A 87 0.13 9.84 -7.52
N CYS A 88 1.43 10.00 -7.32
CA CYS A 88 2.07 11.11 -6.61
C CYS A 88 3.21 11.67 -7.47
N SER A 89 3.14 12.97 -7.80
CA SER A 89 4.18 13.69 -8.55
C SER A 89 4.98 14.62 -7.63
N PHE A 90 6.30 14.62 -7.76
CA PHE A 90 7.20 15.43 -6.93
C PHE A 90 8.50 15.79 -7.68
N THR A 91 9.29 16.69 -7.12
CA THR A 91 10.62 17.07 -7.63
C THR A 91 11.71 16.61 -6.67
N TYR A 92 12.76 15.99 -7.20
CA TYR A 92 13.97 15.62 -6.47
C TYR A 92 15.19 15.76 -7.40
N ASP A 93 16.29 16.35 -6.92
CA ASP A 93 17.52 16.62 -7.70
C ASP A 93 17.23 17.24 -9.09
N GLU A 94 16.46 18.33 -9.10
CA GLU A 94 15.91 19.06 -10.27
C GLU A 94 15.10 18.21 -11.29
N LYS A 95 14.80 16.94 -10.99
CA LYS A 95 14.02 16.03 -11.84
C LYS A 95 12.59 15.88 -11.33
N GLU A 96 11.65 15.77 -12.26
CA GLU A 96 10.27 15.39 -11.95
C GLU A 96 10.17 13.85 -11.90
N PHE A 97 9.65 13.36 -10.77
CA PHE A 97 9.34 11.96 -10.52
C PHE A 97 7.82 11.79 -10.39
N VAL A 98 7.31 10.65 -10.86
CA VAL A 98 5.93 10.23 -10.63
C VAL A 98 5.94 8.78 -10.14
N VAL A 99 5.43 8.55 -8.93
CA VAL A 99 5.09 7.22 -8.41
C VAL A 99 3.62 6.96 -8.74
N SER A 100 3.29 5.82 -9.33
CA SER A 100 1.94 5.46 -9.76
C SER A 100 1.59 4.02 -9.40
N THR A 101 0.36 3.80 -8.94
CA THR A 101 -0.26 2.47 -8.89
C THR A 101 -1.05 2.27 -10.18
N LEU A 102 -0.76 1.20 -10.91
CA LEU A 102 -1.43 0.81 -12.15
C LEU A 102 -2.20 -0.49 -11.98
N VAL A 103 -3.34 -0.60 -12.66
CA VAL A 103 -4.25 -1.75 -12.66
C VAL A 103 -4.79 -1.99 -14.08
N PRO A 104 -5.32 -3.19 -14.39
CA PRO A 104 -6.06 -3.45 -15.62
C PRO A 104 -7.23 -2.48 -15.82
N LYS A 105 -7.44 -2.05 -17.07
CA LYS A 105 -8.48 -1.07 -17.44
C LYS A 105 -9.90 -1.48 -17.10
N ASP A 106 -10.18 -2.77 -17.13
CA ASP A 106 -11.46 -3.38 -16.79
C ASP A 106 -11.72 -3.43 -15.27
N MET A 107 -10.72 -3.15 -14.43
CA MET A 107 -10.92 -2.91 -12.99
C MET A 107 -11.32 -1.48 -12.63
N LEU A 108 -11.30 -0.51 -13.56
CA LEU A 108 -11.65 0.88 -13.27
C LEU A 108 -13.03 1.25 -13.83
N GLU A 109 -14.08 1.14 -13.00
CA GLU A 109 -15.39 1.67 -13.35
C GLU A 109 -15.55 3.10 -12.81
N GLN A 110 -15.70 4.07 -13.71
CA GLN A 110 -15.93 5.50 -13.39
C GLN A 110 -14.82 6.16 -12.52
N GLY A 111 -13.67 5.49 -12.37
CA GLY A 111 -12.54 5.92 -11.53
C GLY A 111 -12.50 5.27 -10.14
N GLU A 112 -13.48 4.43 -9.80
CA GLU A 112 -13.43 3.57 -8.62
C GLU A 112 -12.82 2.21 -8.99
N LEU A 113 -12.07 1.59 -8.06
CA LEU A 113 -11.44 0.29 -8.29
C LEU A 113 -12.40 -0.84 -7.93
N MET A 114 -12.76 -1.62 -8.94
CA MET A 114 -13.53 -2.84 -8.84
C MET A 114 -12.60 -3.98 -8.45
N LEU A 115 -12.58 -4.33 -7.15
CA LEU A 115 -11.79 -5.44 -6.63
C LEU A 115 -12.35 -6.78 -7.12
N ASP A 116 -11.47 -7.61 -7.67
CA ASP A 116 -11.72 -8.99 -8.11
C ASP A 116 -10.53 -9.88 -7.69
N ASP A 117 -10.75 -11.19 -7.56
CA ASP A 117 -9.79 -12.18 -7.02
C ASP A 117 -8.50 -12.34 -7.86
N GLN A 118 -8.37 -11.63 -8.99
CA GLN A 118 -7.27 -11.69 -9.95
C GLN A 118 -6.68 -10.31 -10.30
N GLY A 119 -6.89 -9.29 -9.47
CA GLY A 119 -6.42 -7.93 -9.74
C GLY A 119 -4.90 -7.82 -9.88
N HIS A 120 -4.37 -7.73 -11.11
CA HIS A 120 -2.95 -7.45 -11.32
C HIS A 120 -2.66 -6.00 -10.90
N VAL A 121 -1.61 -5.79 -10.12
CA VAL A 121 -1.21 -4.45 -9.68
C VAL A 121 0.26 -4.25 -9.97
N LEU A 122 0.60 -3.10 -10.54
CA LEU A 122 1.97 -2.63 -10.64
C LEU A 122 2.14 -1.34 -9.85
N ILE A 123 3.29 -1.18 -9.17
CA ILE A 123 3.73 0.13 -8.67
C ILE A 123 4.98 0.55 -9.45
N GLN A 124 4.82 1.62 -10.23
CA GLN A 124 5.82 2.14 -11.15
C GLN A 124 6.36 3.48 -10.63
N ILE A 125 7.66 3.71 -10.84
CA ILE A 125 8.27 5.04 -10.75
C ILE A 125 8.72 5.45 -12.14
N VAL A 126 8.34 6.65 -12.57
CA VAL A 126 8.80 7.28 -13.82
C VAL A 126 9.59 8.55 -13.48
N CYS A 127 10.75 8.71 -14.11
CA CYS A 127 11.58 9.92 -14.03
C CYS A 127 12.07 10.26 -15.44
N GLN A 128 11.54 11.32 -16.04
CA GLN A 128 11.83 11.73 -17.43
C GLN A 128 11.58 10.60 -18.45
N ASN A 129 12.64 9.89 -18.89
CA ASN A 129 12.58 8.76 -19.82
C ASN A 129 12.78 7.39 -19.12
N ASP A 130 13.22 7.42 -17.87
CA ASP A 130 13.57 6.27 -17.05
C ASP A 130 12.34 5.74 -16.31
N SER A 131 12.30 4.43 -16.08
CA SER A 131 11.16 3.72 -15.50
C SER A 131 11.68 2.60 -14.60
N TYR A 132 11.01 2.40 -13.47
CA TYR A 132 11.33 1.39 -12.46
C TYR A 132 10.02 0.76 -11.99
N ILE A 133 10.03 -0.53 -11.66
CA ILE A 133 8.86 -1.28 -11.17
C ILE A 133 9.20 -1.83 -9.79
N LEU A 134 8.56 -1.32 -8.74
CA LEU A 134 8.79 -1.75 -7.36
C LEU A 134 7.90 -2.95 -6.98
N PHE A 135 6.75 -3.10 -7.65
CA PHE A 135 5.78 -4.16 -7.44
C PHE A 135 5.15 -4.53 -8.79
N ASP A 136 4.96 -5.84 -9.03
CA ASP A 136 4.36 -6.42 -10.23
C ASP A 136 3.86 -7.83 -9.85
N ASP A 137 2.60 -7.93 -9.38
CA ASP A 137 2.05 -9.18 -8.82
C ASP A 137 0.50 -9.18 -8.85
N THR A 138 -0.11 -10.36 -8.77
CA THR A 138 -1.57 -10.51 -8.69
C THR A 138 -2.06 -10.37 -7.25
N VAL A 139 -3.13 -9.62 -7.09
CA VAL A 139 -3.69 -9.19 -5.80
C VAL A 139 -5.16 -9.62 -5.74
N GLN A 140 -5.48 -10.51 -4.80
CA GLN A 140 -6.87 -10.97 -4.62
C GLN A 140 -7.68 -9.99 -3.76
N LEU A 141 -7.06 -9.46 -2.71
CA LEU A 141 -7.67 -8.57 -1.72
C LEU A 141 -6.61 -7.63 -1.14
N GLY A 142 -7.01 -6.36 -0.95
CA GLY A 142 -6.11 -5.25 -0.63
C GLY A 142 -5.58 -4.55 -1.88
N ILE A 143 -4.84 -3.46 -1.69
CA ILE A 143 -4.11 -2.74 -2.76
C ILE A 143 -2.78 -2.32 -2.14
N PRO A 144 -1.62 -2.71 -2.67
CA PRO A 144 -0.34 -2.19 -2.19
C PRO A 144 -0.28 -0.66 -2.29
N GLU A 145 0.31 -0.02 -1.27
CA GLU A 145 0.42 1.44 -1.17
C GLU A 145 1.89 1.86 -1.22
N ALA A 146 2.18 3.10 -1.67
CA ALA A 146 3.52 3.67 -1.67
C ALA A 146 3.54 5.09 -1.08
N ASP A 147 4.35 5.30 -0.05
CA ASP A 147 4.65 6.62 0.51
C ASP A 147 5.97 7.15 -0.06
N VAL A 148 6.12 8.47 -0.19
CA VAL A 148 7.33 9.13 -0.71
C VAL A 148 7.82 10.21 0.25
N TRP A 149 9.12 10.25 0.55
CA TRP A 149 9.74 11.23 1.44
C TRP A 149 11.26 11.35 1.19
N THR A 150 11.91 12.36 1.79
CA THR A 150 13.38 12.45 1.87
C THR A 150 13.85 12.49 3.32
N ASP A 151 15.05 11.98 3.58
CA ASP A 151 15.63 11.89 4.94
C ASP A 151 16.49 13.11 5.31
N GLU A 152 17.11 13.09 6.50
CA GLU A 152 18.03 14.15 6.97
C GLU A 152 19.34 14.24 6.16
N GLN A 153 19.60 13.32 5.22
CA GLN A 153 20.75 13.29 4.32
C GLN A 153 20.35 13.68 2.87
N ASP A 154 19.07 14.02 2.65
CA ASP A 154 18.44 14.24 1.33
C ASP A 154 18.49 13.02 0.42
N ASN A 155 18.45 11.80 0.99
CA ASN A 155 18.18 10.58 0.22
C ASN A 155 16.68 10.53 -0.13
N LEU A 156 16.34 10.11 -1.35
CA LEU A 156 14.95 9.88 -1.77
C LEU A 156 14.49 8.45 -1.41
N HIS A 157 13.43 8.37 -0.62
CA HIS A 157 12.77 7.13 -0.20
C HIS A 157 11.41 6.95 -0.87
N VAL A 158 11.11 5.70 -1.26
CA VAL A 158 9.75 5.22 -1.56
C VAL A 158 9.49 3.98 -0.73
N VAL A 159 8.54 4.05 0.21
CA VAL A 159 8.18 2.96 1.11
C VAL A 159 6.93 2.26 0.59
N LEU A 160 7.12 1.03 0.12
CA LEU A 160 6.05 0.14 -0.33
C LEU A 160 5.44 -0.59 0.88
N ARG A 161 4.11 -0.56 1.01
CA ARG A 161 3.33 -1.45 1.87
C ARG A 161 2.55 -2.45 1.02
N ASP A 162 2.96 -3.71 1.03
CA ASP A 162 2.17 -4.83 0.51
C ASP A 162 1.17 -5.27 1.59
N ILE A 163 -0.07 -4.75 1.53
CA ILE A 163 -1.12 -4.88 2.56
C ILE A 163 -2.20 -5.94 2.23
N ARG A 164 -1.80 -7.01 1.53
CA ARG A 164 -2.72 -8.02 0.99
C ARG A 164 -3.30 -8.98 2.06
N THR A 165 -4.36 -9.69 1.71
CA THR A 165 -4.83 -10.78 2.58
C THR A 165 -3.72 -11.80 2.82
N ALA A 166 -3.57 -12.24 4.09
CA ALA A 166 -2.52 -13.13 4.56
C ALA A 166 -1.07 -12.60 4.46
N LYS A 167 -0.85 -11.30 4.17
CA LYS A 167 0.51 -10.72 4.08
C LYS A 167 0.56 -9.24 4.49
N TYR A 168 1.56 -8.88 5.28
CA TYR A 168 1.96 -7.49 5.48
C TYR A 168 3.47 -7.38 5.35
N GLN A 169 3.96 -6.82 4.24
CA GLN A 169 5.37 -6.54 4.00
C GLN A 169 5.56 -5.04 3.80
N VAL A 170 6.61 -4.48 4.40
CA VAL A 170 7.00 -3.07 4.27
C VAL A 170 8.44 -3.02 3.78
N THR A 171 8.64 -2.53 2.55
CA THR A 171 9.94 -2.47 1.88
C THR A 171 10.27 -1.01 1.58
N ASP A 172 11.39 -0.54 2.11
CA ASP A 172 11.91 0.81 1.87
C ASP A 172 12.89 0.78 0.70
N PHE A 173 12.61 1.58 -0.34
CA PHE A 173 13.45 1.71 -1.54
C PHE A 173 14.12 3.07 -1.55
N ILE A 174 15.46 3.07 -1.51
CA ILE A 174 16.29 4.27 -1.57
C ILE A 174 16.82 4.46 -3.00
N TYR A 175 16.72 5.66 -3.57
CA TYR A 175 17.20 5.93 -4.93
C TYR A 175 18.73 6.14 -4.99
N ASP A 176 19.41 5.27 -5.72
CA ASP A 176 20.81 5.41 -6.12
C ASP A 176 20.88 6.23 -7.43
N SER A 177 21.15 7.54 -7.27
CA SER A 177 21.23 8.49 -8.39
C SER A 177 22.51 8.37 -9.22
N GLU A 178 23.56 7.72 -8.71
CA GLU A 178 24.80 7.47 -9.46
C GLU A 178 24.62 6.31 -10.45
N ASN A 179 24.03 5.20 -9.99
CA ASN A 179 23.82 3.99 -10.78
C ASN A 179 22.47 3.95 -11.51
N LYS A 180 21.52 4.83 -11.18
CA LYS A 180 20.12 4.79 -11.61
C LYS A 180 19.44 3.47 -11.23
N GLU A 181 19.47 3.16 -9.94
CA GLU A 181 18.80 1.99 -9.37
C GLU A 181 18.00 2.40 -8.13
N TRP A 182 17.06 1.56 -7.70
CA TRP A 182 16.48 1.62 -6.35
C TRP A 182 16.98 0.45 -5.52
N VAL A 183 17.52 0.74 -4.34
CA VAL A 183 17.98 -0.26 -3.38
C VAL A 183 16.87 -0.49 -2.36
N GLY A 184 16.11 -1.57 -2.54
CA GLY A 184 15.05 -2.00 -1.63
C GLY A 184 15.59 -2.71 -0.40
N SER A 185 14.90 -2.58 0.71
CA SER A 185 15.20 -3.25 1.98
C SER A 185 13.94 -3.48 2.80
N ASP A 186 13.71 -4.72 3.21
CA ASP A 186 12.57 -5.01 4.10
C ASP A 186 12.78 -4.41 5.50
N LEU A 187 11.76 -3.69 5.95
CA LEU A 187 11.61 -3.18 7.31
C LEU A 187 10.70 -4.08 8.15
N LEU A 188 9.75 -4.75 7.50
CA LEU A 188 8.82 -5.70 8.13
C LEU A 188 8.39 -6.73 7.07
N HIS A 189 8.39 -8.01 7.41
CA HIS A 189 7.78 -9.07 6.60
C HIS A 189 6.96 -10.00 7.51
N ALA A 190 5.67 -10.17 7.23
CA ALA A 190 4.76 -11.01 8.02
C ALA A 190 3.72 -11.72 7.15
N ASP A 191 3.85 -13.04 7.01
CA ASP A 191 2.90 -13.91 6.32
C ASP A 191 1.88 -14.54 7.30
N GLY A 192 0.72 -14.95 6.80
CA GLY A 192 -0.36 -15.58 7.57
C GLY A 192 -1.17 -14.61 8.45
N ILE A 193 -0.93 -13.30 8.33
CA ILE A 193 -1.58 -12.26 9.15
C ILE A 193 -2.81 -11.66 8.48
N ASN A 194 -3.79 -11.23 9.27
CA ASN A 194 -4.95 -10.47 8.77
C ASN A 194 -4.75 -8.98 9.07
N TYR A 195 -4.52 -8.17 8.02
CA TYR A 195 -4.43 -6.71 8.15
C TYR A 195 -5.82 -6.11 8.41
N MET A 196 -5.93 -5.23 9.41
CA MET A 196 -7.22 -4.67 9.87
C MET A 196 -7.54 -3.28 9.31
N GLY A 197 -6.58 -2.62 8.64
CA GLY A 197 -6.74 -1.30 8.03
C GLY A 197 -5.97 -0.16 8.71
N THR A 198 -5.84 0.95 7.98
CA THR A 198 -5.15 2.20 8.37
C THR A 198 -6.12 3.16 9.09
N ILE A 199 -5.59 4.05 9.94
CA ILE A 199 -6.33 5.22 10.43
C ILE A 199 -5.73 6.52 9.88
N GLY A 200 -6.57 7.31 9.20
CA GLY A 200 -6.16 8.53 8.48
C GLY A 200 -6.69 8.55 7.05
N LYS A 201 -6.90 9.76 6.51
CA LYS A 201 -7.18 10.11 5.11
C LYS A 201 -6.76 11.57 4.90
#